data_AF-A0A9N9D7G9-F1
#
_entry.id   AF-A0A9N9D7G9-F1
#
_cell.length_a   1.000
_cell.length_b   1.000
_cell.length_c   1.000
_cell.angle_alpha   90.00
_cell.angle_beta   90.00
_cell.angle_gamma   90.00
#
_symmetry.space_group_name_H-M   'P 1'
#
loop_
_entity.id
_entity.type
_entity.pdbx_description
1 polymer ?
#
loop_
_entity_poly.entity_id
_entity_poly.type
_entity_poly.pdbx_seq_one_letter_code
_entity_poly.pdbx_strand_id
1 'polypeptide(L)' 'MIYSLYIINKAGGLIYQKDFNEGLAHLSSNEYLVLAGTFHGVHAITSQISPVKNSSSSGLEVLEADTFKLYCYQTLT' A
#
# COMPACT_ATOMS: atom_id res chain seq x y z
N MET A 1 -5.70 -9.40 -13.02
CA MET A 1 -6.96 -8.71 -12.71
C MET A 1 -6.67 -7.69 -11.62
N ILE A 2 -7.23 -6.47 -11.70
CA ILE A 2 -7.11 -5.48 -10.61
C ILE A 2 -8.27 -5.71 -9.65
N TYR A 3 -7.98 -5.88 -8.36
CA TYR A 3 -9.00 -6.09 -7.34
C TYR A 3 -9.52 -4.77 -6.77
N SER A 4 -8.61 -3.85 -6.45
CA SER A 4 -8.92 -2.58 -5.79
C SER A 4 -7.82 -1.56 -6.07
N LEU A 5 -8.15 -0.26 -6.02
CA LEU A 5 -7.22 0.86 -6.12
C LEU A 5 -7.33 1.72 -4.87
N TYR A 6 -6.17 2.09 -4.32
CA TYR A 6 -6.02 2.97 -3.17
C TYR A 6 -5.17 4.17 -3.56
N ILE A 7 -5.58 5.37 -3.17
CA ILE A 7 -4.74 6.56 -3.20
C ILE A 7 -4.57 7.01 -1.77
N ILE A 8 -3.33 7.00 -1.31
CA ILE A 8 -2.93 7.39 0.05
C ILE A 8 -2.16 8.71 -0.09
N ASN A 9 -2.51 9.71 0.71
CA ASN A 9 -1.81 10.98 0.72
C ASN A 9 -0.44 10.88 1.40
N LYS A 10 0.34 11.96 1.32
CA LYS A 10 1.68 12.05 1.92
C LYS A 10 1.75 11.81 3.42
N ALA A 11 0.67 12.12 4.14
CA ALA A 11 0.57 11.90 5.59
C ALA A 11 0.11 10.48 5.96
N GLY A 12 -0.07 9.58 4.99
CA GLY A 12 -0.52 8.22 5.21
C GLY A 12 -2.03 8.04 5.31
N GLY A 13 -2.82 9.08 5.04
CA GLY A 13 -4.28 9.03 5.03
C GLY A 13 -4.84 8.54 3.70
N LEU A 14 -5.79 7.61 3.73
CA LEU A 14 -6.54 7.18 2.54
C LEU A 14 -7.43 8.32 2.02
N ILE A 15 -7.25 8.71 0.76
CA ILE A 15 -8.03 9.78 0.12
C ILE A 15 -8.94 9.27 -1.01
N TYR A 16 -8.67 8.09 -1.54
CA TYR A 16 -9.53 7.43 -2.52
C TYR A 16 -9.39 5.92 -2.41
N GLN A 17 -10.51 5.22 -2.51
CA GLN A 17 -10.57 3.76 -2.58
C GLN A 17 -11.64 3.36 -3.58
N LYS A 18 -11.36 2.34 -4.39
CA LYS A 18 -12.35 1.73 -5.27
C LYS A 18 -12.05 0.25 -5.51
N ASP A 19 -13.04 -0.58 -5.24
CA ASP A 19 -13.02 -1.99 -5.64
C ASP A 19 -13.52 -2.16 -7.07
N PHE A 20 -12.94 -3.13 -7.77
CA PHE A 20 -13.29 -3.49 -9.15
C PHE A 20 -13.82 -4.93 -9.27
N ASN A 21 -13.85 -5.67 -8.16
CA ASN A 21 -14.32 -7.04 -8.12
C ASN A 21 -15.47 -7.17 -7.10
N GLU A 22 -16.66 -7.49 -7.61
CA GLU A 22 -17.88 -7.67 -6.80
C GLU A 22 -17.94 -9.02 -6.08
N GLY A 23 -17.08 -9.98 -6.43
CA GLY A 23 -17.05 -11.32 -5.84
C GLY A 23 -16.17 -11.45 -4.58
N LEU A 24 -15.50 -10.38 -4.16
CA LEU A 24 -14.69 -10.35 -2.95
C LEU A 24 -15.46 -9.71 -1.79
N ALA A 25 -15.15 -10.13 -0.57
CA ALA A 25 -15.69 -9.50 0.63
C ALA A 25 -15.25 -8.02 0.69
N HIS A 26 -16.23 -7.13 0.87
CA HIS A 26 -15.97 -5.70 1.01
C HIS A 26 -15.51 -5.39 2.44
N LEU A 27 -14.48 -4.56 2.58
CA LEU A 27 -14.07 -4.06 3.88
C LEU A 27 -14.96 -2.88 4.27
N SER A 28 -15.13 -2.66 5.57
CA SER A 28 -15.73 -1.42 6.06
C SER A 28 -14.82 -0.22 5.80
N SER A 29 -15.39 0.99 5.81
CA SER A 29 -14.61 2.23 5.64
C SER A 29 -13.44 2.33 6.62
N ASN A 30 -13.63 1.90 7.88
CA ASN A 30 -12.57 1.94 8.89
C ASN A 30 -11.47 0.93 8.62
N GLU A 31 -11.80 -0.27 8.14
CA GLU A 31 -10.80 -1.28 7.76
C GLU A 31 -9.96 -0.81 6.57
N TYR A 32 -10.56 -0.11 5.60
CA TYR A 32 -9.79 0.53 4.54
C TYR A 32 -8.84 1.62 5.05
N LEU A 33 -9.27 2.45 6.00
CA LEU A 33 -8.41 3.45 6.65
C LEU A 33 -7.23 2.77 7.37
N VAL A 34 -7.50 1.71 8.13
CA VAL A 34 -6.47 0.93 8.82
C VAL A 34 -5.50 0.31 7.83
N LEU A 35 -5.99 -0.34 6.77
CA LEU A 35 -5.15 -0.95 5.73
C LEU A 35 -4.21 0.08 5.10
N ALA A 36 -4.72 1.26 4.72
CA ALA A 36 -3.92 2.32 4.13
C ALA A 36 -2.84 2.83 5.09
N GLY A 37 -3.19 3.08 6.35
CA GLY A 37 -2.23 3.51 7.37
C GLY A 37 -1.15 2.47 7.65
N THR A 38 -1.53 1.18 7.74
CA THR A 38 -0.59 0.07 7.88
C THR A 38 0.34 -0.03 6.68
N PHE A 39 -0.20 0.02 5.46
CA PHE A 39 0.60 -0.05 4.25
C PHE A 39 1.60 1.11 4.14
N HIS A 40 1.17 2.33 4.48
CA HIS A 40 2.05 3.49 4.54
C HIS A 40 3.17 3.32 5.58
N GLY A 41 2.85 2.80 6.77
CA GLY A 41 3.84 2.48 7.80
C GLY A 41 4.87 1.45 7.34
N VAL A 42 4.42 0.37 6.67
CA VAL A 42 5.32 -0.64 6.10
C VAL A 42 6.22 -0.04 5.03
N HIS A 43 5.68 0.82 4.15
CA HIS A 43 6.48 1.53 3.15
C HIS A 43 7.56 2.41 3.81
N ALA A 44 7.23 3.12 4.88
CA ALA A 44 8.18 3.96 5.61
C ALA A 44 9.26 3.16 6.38
N ILE A 45 8.94 1.96 6.85
CA ILE A 45 9.91 1.07 7.52
C ILE A 45 10.86 0.46 6.48
N THR A 46 10.32 -0.05 5.38
CA THR A 46 11.09 -0.71 4.31
C THR A 46 12.06 0.24 3.59
N SER A 47 11.84 1.56 3.64
CA SER A 47 12.82 2.53 3.15
C SER A 47 14.06 2.66 4.05
N GLN A 48 13.98 2.20 5.31
CA GLN A 48 15.05 2.31 6.31
C GLN A 48 15.80 1.00 6.58
N ILE A 49 15.25 -0.14 6.19
CA ILE A 49 15.83 -1.47 6.49
C ILE A 49 16.52 -2.13 5.29
N SER A 50 17.09 -1.33 4.38
CA SER A 50 17.83 -1.88 3.24
C SER A 50 19.02 -2.73 3.73
N PRO A 51 19.16 -3.98 3.28
CA PRO A 51 20.29 -4.82 3.65
C PRO A 51 21.59 -4.41 2.95
N VAL A 52 21.51 -3.58 1.91
CA VAL A 52 22.67 -3.14 1.13
C VAL A 52 23.27 -1.89 1.79
N LYS A 53 24.52 -1.99 2.25
CA LYS A 53 25.25 -0.88 2.87
C LYS A 53 25.32 0.32 1.93
N ASN A 54 25.09 1.51 2.47
CA ASN A 54 25.11 2.78 1.73
C ASN A 54 24.13 2.84 0.53
N SER A 55 23.08 2.00 0.54
CA SER A 55 21.97 2.13 -0.41
C SER A 55 20.80 2.85 0.24
N SER A 56 20.16 3.74 -0.52
CA SER A 56 18.88 4.32 -0.17
C SER A 56 17.78 3.44 -0.75
N SER A 57 16.87 2.94 0.06
CA SER A 57 15.68 2.21 -0.41
C SER A 57 14.55 3.20 -0.72
N SER A 58 13.84 2.97 -1.82
CA SER A 58 12.62 3.69 -2.22
C SER A 58 11.41 3.30 -1.37
N GLY A 59 11.55 2.32 -0.46
CA GLY A 59 10.44 1.76 0.32
C GLY A 59 9.83 0.53 -0.32
N LEU A 60 8.62 0.19 0.11
CA LEU A 60 7.87 -0.96 -0.38
C LEU A 60 7.39 -0.69 -1.81
N GLU A 61 7.71 -1.58 -2.75
CA GLU A 61 7.23 -1.51 -4.15
C GLU A 61 6.14 -2.55 -4.44
N VAL A 62 6.27 -3.76 -3.89
CA VAL A 62 5.29 -4.84 -4.05
C VAL A 62 5.18 -5.64 -2.74
N LEU A 63 3.95 -5.93 -2.34
CA LEU A 63 3.61 -6.93 -1.32
C LEU A 63 2.89 -8.08 -2.02
N GLU A 64 3.47 -9.28 -1.96
CA GLU A 64 2.91 -10.49 -2.56
C GLU A 64 2.41 -11.44 -1.46
N ALA A 65 1.19 -11.93 -1.65
CA ALA A 65 0.56 -12.96 -0.85
C ALA A 65 0.05 -14.07 -1.78
N ASP A 66 -0.41 -15.18 -1.21
CA ASP A 66 -0.84 -16.35 -1.98
C ASP A 66 -1.98 -16.05 -2.97
N THR A 67 -2.82 -15.05 -2.67
CA THR A 67 -4.05 -14.75 -3.43
C THR A 67 -4.05 -13.40 -4.13
N PHE A 68 -3.11 -12.52 -3.81
CA PHE A 68 -3.03 -11.20 -4.43
C PHE A 68 -1.63 -10.61 -4.39
N LYS A 69 -1.41 -9.60 -5.24
CA LYS A 69 -0.25 -8.71 -5.17
C LYS A 69 -0.75 -7.29 -5.00
N LEU A 70 -0.16 -6.56 -4.06
CA LEU A 70 -0.41 -5.15 -3.82
C LEU A 70 0.81 -4.35 -4.27
N TYR A 71 0.62 -3.56 -5.32
CA TYR A 71 1.66 -2.74 -5.93
C TYR A 71 1.63 -1.33 -5.31
N CYS A 72 2.80 -0.80 -4.98
CA CYS A 72 2.98 0.57 -4.51
C CYS A 72 3.62 1.41 -5.61
N TYR A 73 2.96 2.53 -5.94
CA TYR A 73 3.54 3.56 -6.78
C TYR A 73 3.50 4.88 -6.03
N GLN A 74 4.68 5.37 -5.63
CA GLN A 74 4.81 6.65 -4.95
C GLN A 74 5.15 7.76 -5.94
N THR A 75 4.38 8.85 -5.90
CA THR A 75 4.67 10.08 -6.65
C THR A 75 5.73 10.92 -5.94
N LEU A 76 6.33 11.89 -6.66
CA LEU A 76 7.33 12.81 -6.08
C LEU A 76 6.73 13.81 -5.07
N THR A 77 5.42 14.05 -5.11
CA THR A 77 4.70 15.05 -4.30
C THR A 77 4.36 14.54 -2.90
#